data_AF-A0A835GNN7-F1
#
_entry.id   AF-A0A835GNN7-F1
#
_cell.length_a   1.000
_cell.length_b   1.000
_cell.length_c   1.000
_cell.angle_alpha   90.00
_cell.angle_beta   90.00
_cell.angle_gamma   90.00
#
_symmetry.space_group_name_H-M   'P 1'
#
loop_
_entity.id
_entity.type
_entity.pdbx_description
1 polymer ?
#
loop_
_entity_poly.entity_id
_entity_poly.type
_entity_poly.pdbx_seq_one_letter_code
_entity_poly.pdbx_strand_id
1 'polypeptide(L)'
;MQYLVMNLKRSNFLHLLFRSTRYMRSSATNVVTTHNVKSLSKYLSLTESKAHYLCMKYPILTKMSNENLESLMNTVNELGFSCHSLIEEPTLFATLPVTLKFRYKVLNECGIQNITISTLSSYLKIIKQMKVGELKSLEYLHPHINVENRLASYMTQWPTSLTSIISEDIEKSTLYTLRLKIIQRYLELVLDLTNEEFYRGVTTYPTIKHRPLEHINETLKILQLQIMIPNHKIKSNLYLIHVDPENLKNIIHNFRSIGGIDIKEIIRMHPKLALRNCSTLVEIRNILEEYGISSEAQRRCFGIYTLAPETVRERIETAKSIPEFSTFINHPRFLKMIYYNTKAIKRLNKLYSSNKKCVSLNVLSGSSAHYEVFEKAPGDRLGKGKDLLFWISQSFGKKFNVTNIRNLIKRHPYWINTPVLQVKSVYDHLSIKFSDQDIYENCPILLYPWKKICAALNVIEKKITQEQIPTVQDNFSYQALSKSQKLSLVLYLLEKKHYFSGNGVWAEEKNKGSDKLEEKKVLSSQL
;
A
#
# COMPACT_ATOMS: atom_id res chain seq x y z
N MET A 1 -32.31 72.83 13.44
CA MET A 1 -31.18 72.52 12.54
C MET A 1 -30.84 71.03 12.75
N GLN A 2 -31.34 70.11 11.91
CA GLN A 2 -30.69 69.62 10.67
C GLN A 2 -29.35 68.90 11.01
N TYR A 3 -29.05 67.62 10.76
CA TYR A 3 -29.44 66.55 9.81
C TYR A 3 -29.18 65.18 10.51
N LEU A 4 -30.01 64.12 10.40
CA LEU A 4 -30.20 63.12 9.32
C LEU A 4 -29.20 61.92 9.33
N VAL A 5 -29.78 60.75 9.65
CA VAL A 5 -29.50 59.33 9.33
C VAL A 5 -28.40 59.01 8.29
N MET A 6 -27.52 58.02 8.56
CA MET A 6 -27.23 56.83 7.70
C MET A 6 -25.97 56.02 8.10
N ASN A 7 -26.14 54.68 8.08
CA ASN A 7 -25.19 53.62 7.69
C ASN A 7 -23.95 53.28 8.56
N LEU A 8 -24.04 52.13 9.25
CA LEU A 8 -22.90 51.27 9.60
C LEU A 8 -23.22 49.79 9.24
N LYS A 9 -23.40 49.54 7.93
CA LYS A 9 -23.17 48.24 7.29
C LYS A 9 -21.87 48.34 6.49
N ARG A 10 -20.71 48.12 7.12
CA ARG A 10 -19.43 47.99 6.41
C ARG A 10 -18.28 47.45 7.28
N SER A 11 -18.47 46.32 7.94
CA SER A 11 -17.34 45.45 8.31
C SER A 11 -17.80 44.00 8.28
N ASN A 12 -17.34 43.27 7.26
CA ASN A 12 -17.35 41.79 7.13
C ASN A 12 -17.04 41.32 5.68
N PHE A 13 -16.83 42.25 4.74
CA PHE A 13 -16.51 41.90 3.35
C PHE A 13 -15.02 41.58 3.09
N LEU A 14 -14.13 41.78 4.07
CA LEU A 14 -12.68 41.62 3.87
C LEU A 14 -12.10 40.28 4.36
N HIS A 15 -12.86 39.44 5.07
CA HIS A 15 -12.36 38.15 5.54
C HIS A 15 -12.63 36.96 4.60
N LEU A 16 -13.44 37.15 3.54
CA LEU A 16 -13.77 36.12 2.55
C LEU A 16 -12.85 36.10 1.32
N LEU A 17 -11.93 37.07 1.19
CA LEU A 17 -11.05 37.21 0.01
C LEU A 17 -9.69 36.52 0.13
N PHE A 18 -9.35 35.90 1.26
CA PHE A 18 -8.02 35.30 1.50
C PHE A 18 -7.94 33.77 1.44
N ARG A 19 -8.96 33.05 0.93
CA ARG A 19 -8.89 31.58 0.75
C ARG A 19 -9.04 31.07 -0.69
N SER A 20 -9.16 31.94 -1.69
CA SER A 20 -9.28 31.55 -3.11
C SER A 20 -8.03 31.79 -3.96
N THR A 21 -6.93 32.31 -3.40
CA THR A 21 -5.73 32.70 -4.15
C THR A 21 -4.57 31.71 -4.03
N ARG A 22 -4.71 30.53 -4.64
CA ARG A 22 -3.56 29.72 -5.12
C ARG A 22 -3.93 28.92 -6.37
N TYR A 23 -4.36 29.61 -7.43
CA TYR A 23 -4.36 29.05 -8.78
C TYR A 23 -4.09 30.17 -9.77
N MET A 24 -2.82 30.55 -9.89
CA MET A 24 -2.35 31.36 -11.01
C MET A 24 -1.02 30.80 -11.52
N ARG A 25 -1.02 30.55 -12.83
CA ARG A 25 0.08 30.21 -13.76
C ARG A 25 0.14 28.76 -14.26
N SER A 26 -0.38 28.57 -15.48
CA SER A 26 0.43 28.17 -16.64
C SER A 26 -0.48 28.10 -17.89
N SER A 27 -0.18 28.90 -18.90
CA SER A 27 -0.88 28.94 -20.19
C SER A 27 -0.46 27.76 -21.06
N ALA A 28 -1.40 26.87 -21.37
CA ALA A 28 -1.32 25.84 -22.41
C ALA A 28 -2.75 25.39 -22.79
N THR A 29 -3.54 26.24 -23.46
CA THR A 29 -5.01 26.10 -23.47
C THR A 29 -5.68 25.84 -24.83
N ASN A 30 -4.95 25.48 -25.90
CA ASN A 30 -5.61 25.31 -27.22
C ASN A 30 -5.84 23.84 -27.66
N VAL A 31 -5.09 22.86 -27.15
CA VAL A 31 -5.26 21.44 -27.57
C VAL A 31 -6.18 20.66 -26.63
N VAL A 32 -6.16 20.95 -25.33
CA VAL A 32 -6.99 20.25 -24.31
C VAL A 32 -8.46 20.69 -24.37
N THR A 33 -8.71 21.91 -24.82
CA THR A 33 -10.05 22.51 -24.96
C THR A 33 -10.87 21.86 -26.08
N THR A 34 -10.27 21.48 -27.20
CA THR A 34 -11.00 20.89 -28.34
C THR A 34 -11.50 19.48 -28.08
N HIS A 35 -10.73 18.66 -27.34
CA HIS A 35 -11.12 17.29 -26.99
C HIS A 35 -12.31 17.24 -26.02
N ASN A 36 -12.34 18.12 -25.02
CA ASN A 36 -13.41 18.17 -24.03
C ASN A 36 -14.70 18.78 -24.60
N VAL A 37 -14.59 19.71 -25.54
CA VAL A 37 -15.74 20.25 -26.28
C VAL A 37 -16.40 19.18 -27.15
N LYS A 38 -15.62 18.33 -27.84
CA LYS A 38 -16.16 17.20 -28.62
C LYS A 38 -16.83 16.14 -27.74
N SER A 39 -16.24 15.84 -26.58
CA SER A 39 -16.81 14.89 -25.62
C SER A 39 -18.12 15.43 -25.02
N LEU A 40 -18.16 16.70 -24.61
CA LEU A 40 -19.39 17.35 -24.14
C LEU A 40 -20.48 17.42 -25.22
N SER A 41 -20.10 17.75 -26.46
CA SER A 41 -21.00 17.75 -27.62
C SER A 41 -21.64 16.38 -27.85
N LYS A 42 -20.81 15.32 -27.82
CA LYS A 42 -21.25 13.92 -27.98
C LYS A 42 -22.18 13.46 -26.86
N TYR A 43 -21.84 13.74 -25.61
CA TYR A 43 -22.53 13.17 -24.46
C TYR A 43 -23.77 13.96 -24.01
N LEU A 44 -23.82 15.28 -24.22
CA LEU A 44 -24.98 16.14 -23.90
C LEU A 44 -25.85 16.45 -25.12
N SER A 45 -25.52 15.89 -26.29
CA SER A 45 -26.16 16.20 -27.57
C SER A 45 -26.22 17.71 -27.83
N LEU A 46 -25.10 18.41 -27.62
CA LEU A 46 -25.00 19.87 -27.78
C LEU A 46 -24.33 20.24 -29.09
N THR A 47 -24.67 21.40 -29.64
CA THR A 47 -23.87 22.00 -30.73
C THR A 47 -22.48 22.35 -30.22
N GLU A 48 -21.46 22.20 -31.08
CA GLU A 48 -20.06 22.50 -30.71
C GLU A 48 -19.89 23.95 -30.21
N SER A 49 -20.65 24.90 -30.76
CA SER A 49 -20.69 26.29 -30.31
C SER A 49 -21.20 26.46 -28.88
N LYS A 50 -22.25 25.72 -28.48
CA LYS A 50 -22.82 25.76 -27.13
C LYS A 50 -21.93 25.05 -26.11
N ALA A 51 -21.29 23.95 -26.52
CA ALA A 51 -20.27 23.28 -25.71
C ALA A 51 -19.03 24.17 -25.49
N HIS A 52 -18.59 24.89 -26.52
CA HIS A 52 -17.49 25.85 -26.42
C HIS A 52 -17.84 27.03 -25.48
N TYR A 53 -19.07 27.54 -25.55
CA TYR A 53 -19.56 28.58 -24.63
C TYR A 53 -19.57 28.10 -23.16
N LEU A 54 -20.03 26.88 -22.89
CA LEU A 54 -20.03 26.31 -21.55
C LEU A 54 -18.62 26.10 -21.00
N CYS A 55 -17.68 25.62 -21.83
CA CYS A 55 -16.27 25.49 -21.46
C CYS A 55 -15.60 26.84 -21.14
N MET A 56 -15.95 27.90 -21.87
CA MET A 56 -15.46 29.26 -21.60
C MET A 56 -16.06 29.83 -20.30
N LYS A 57 -17.36 29.63 -20.06
CA LYS A 57 -18.07 30.13 -18.88
C LYS A 57 -17.72 29.35 -17.60
N TYR A 58 -17.45 28.05 -17.71
CA TYR A 58 -17.14 27.16 -16.60
C TYR A 58 -15.83 26.39 -16.87
N PRO A 59 -14.68 26.94 -16.42
CA PRO A 59 -13.36 26.34 -16.67
C PRO A 59 -13.19 24.92 -16.12
N ILE A 60 -14.02 24.50 -15.16
CA ILE A 60 -14.01 23.15 -14.58
C ILE A 60 -14.24 22.08 -15.67
N LEU A 61 -15.08 22.38 -16.66
CA LEU A 61 -15.37 21.51 -17.79
C LEU A 61 -14.15 21.27 -18.69
N THR A 62 -13.22 22.23 -18.76
CA THR A 62 -12.00 22.10 -19.57
C THR A 62 -10.98 21.13 -18.97
N LYS A 63 -11.12 20.76 -17.69
CA LYS A 63 -10.18 19.89 -16.96
C LYS A 63 -10.78 18.54 -16.56
N MET A 64 -12.06 18.32 -16.83
CA MET A 64 -12.75 17.09 -16.48
C MET A 64 -12.32 15.96 -17.43
N SER A 65 -12.03 14.78 -16.89
CA SER A 65 -11.78 13.60 -17.73
C SER A 65 -13.09 13.02 -18.27
N ASN A 66 -13.01 12.33 -19.42
CA ASN A 66 -14.17 11.70 -20.04
C ASN A 66 -14.86 10.67 -19.12
N GLU A 67 -14.08 9.88 -18.38
CA GLU A 67 -14.60 8.89 -17.41
C GLU A 67 -15.41 9.55 -16.29
N ASN A 68 -14.94 10.69 -15.78
CA ASN A 68 -15.64 11.42 -14.72
C ASN A 68 -16.94 12.05 -15.23
N LEU A 69 -16.93 12.52 -16.48
CA LEU A 69 -18.10 13.08 -17.14
C LEU A 69 -19.15 12.00 -17.42
N GLU A 70 -18.73 10.84 -17.93
CA GLU A 70 -19.60 9.67 -18.13
C GLU A 70 -20.20 9.18 -16.80
N SER A 71 -19.37 9.05 -15.76
CA SER A 71 -19.84 8.66 -14.43
C SER A 71 -20.85 9.64 -13.83
N LEU A 72 -20.65 10.94 -14.03
CA LEU A 72 -21.58 11.97 -13.58
C LEU A 72 -22.92 11.87 -14.32
N MET A 73 -22.89 11.67 -15.64
CA MET A 73 -24.11 11.51 -16.43
C MET A 73 -24.90 10.26 -16.08
N ASN A 74 -24.21 9.13 -15.96
CA ASN A 74 -24.82 7.88 -15.51
C ASN A 74 -25.47 8.09 -14.14
N THR A 75 -24.80 8.80 -13.23
CA THR A 75 -25.37 9.13 -11.92
C THR A 75 -26.61 10.03 -12.02
N VAL A 76 -26.61 11.04 -12.87
CA VAL A 76 -27.76 11.94 -13.05
C VAL A 76 -28.96 11.20 -13.63
N ASN A 77 -28.73 10.33 -14.61
CA ASN A 77 -29.75 9.47 -15.20
C ASN A 77 -30.28 8.44 -14.18
N GLU A 78 -29.41 7.81 -13.39
CA GLU A 78 -29.80 6.89 -12.31
C GLU A 78 -30.68 7.56 -11.25
N LEU A 79 -30.47 8.86 -11.00
CA LEU A 79 -31.29 9.66 -10.09
C LEU A 79 -32.63 10.12 -10.72
N GLY A 80 -32.88 9.77 -11.99
CA GLY A 80 -34.12 10.07 -12.72
C GLY A 80 -34.15 11.44 -13.39
N PHE A 81 -33.00 12.12 -13.51
CA PHE A 81 -32.92 13.43 -14.18
C PHE A 81 -32.38 13.31 -15.60
N SER A 82 -32.78 14.25 -16.47
CA SER A 82 -32.21 14.37 -17.81
C SER A 82 -30.79 14.95 -17.76
N CYS A 83 -29.90 14.41 -18.60
CA CYS A 83 -28.58 15.01 -18.84
C CYS A 83 -28.66 16.49 -19.24
N HIS A 84 -29.75 16.93 -19.87
CA HIS A 84 -29.95 18.34 -20.22
C HIS A 84 -30.02 19.26 -19.00
N SER A 85 -30.47 18.75 -17.86
CA SER A 85 -30.57 19.54 -16.64
C SER A 85 -29.20 19.87 -16.01
N LEU A 86 -28.12 19.17 -16.39
CA LEU A 86 -26.76 19.60 -16.06
C LEU A 86 -26.36 20.90 -16.78
N ILE A 87 -26.98 21.20 -17.92
CA ILE A 87 -26.75 22.44 -18.66
C ILE A 87 -27.48 23.61 -17.98
N GLU A 88 -28.64 23.33 -17.39
CA GLU A 88 -29.44 24.30 -16.64
C GLU A 88 -28.77 24.70 -15.33
N GLU A 89 -28.13 23.74 -14.65
CA GLU A 89 -27.37 23.97 -13.40
C GLU A 89 -25.90 23.50 -13.52
N PRO A 90 -25.04 24.29 -14.19
CA PRO A 90 -23.64 23.90 -14.43
C PRO A 90 -22.79 23.77 -13.16
N THR A 91 -23.28 24.26 -12.02
CA THR A 91 -22.63 24.11 -10.71
C THR A 91 -22.47 22.65 -10.30
N LEU A 92 -23.31 21.75 -10.83
CA LEU A 92 -23.25 20.32 -10.54
C LEU A 92 -22.04 19.63 -11.18
N PHE A 93 -21.47 20.16 -12.26
CA PHE A 93 -20.21 19.63 -12.84
C PHE A 93 -19.03 19.72 -11.87
N ALA A 94 -19.09 20.61 -10.88
CA ALA A 94 -18.08 20.71 -9.83
C ALA A 94 -18.25 19.65 -8.71
N THR A 95 -19.34 18.90 -8.71
CA THR A 95 -19.67 17.94 -7.66
C THR A 95 -19.31 16.51 -8.10
N LEU A 96 -18.66 15.76 -7.21
CA LEU A 96 -18.35 14.35 -7.47
C LEU A 96 -19.64 13.51 -7.55
N PRO A 97 -19.72 12.50 -8.45
CA PRO A 97 -20.91 11.66 -8.62
C PRO A 97 -21.40 11.01 -7.31
N VAL A 98 -20.47 10.46 -6.51
CA VAL A 98 -20.79 9.85 -5.20
C VAL A 98 -21.41 10.87 -4.24
N THR A 99 -20.88 12.10 -4.22
CA THR A 99 -21.43 13.18 -3.40
C THR A 99 -22.83 13.56 -3.84
N LEU A 100 -23.12 13.54 -5.14
CA LEU A 100 -24.45 13.82 -5.67
C LEU A 100 -25.47 12.76 -5.22
N LYS A 101 -25.11 11.46 -5.33
CA LYS A 101 -25.92 10.34 -4.81
C LYS A 101 -26.22 10.50 -3.32
N PHE A 102 -25.22 10.85 -2.52
CA PHE A 102 -25.42 11.08 -1.09
C PHE A 102 -26.31 12.27 -0.81
N ARG A 103 -26.12 13.41 -1.50
CA ARG A 103 -26.99 14.57 -1.35
C ARG A 103 -28.45 14.23 -1.63
N TYR A 104 -28.70 13.54 -2.75
CA TYR A 104 -30.04 13.09 -3.11
C TYR A 104 -30.65 12.19 -2.03
N LYS A 105 -29.94 11.14 -1.61
CA LYS A 105 -30.40 10.24 -0.55
C LYS A 105 -30.70 10.98 0.75
N VAL A 106 -29.84 11.91 1.16
CA VAL A 106 -30.04 12.70 2.38
C VAL A 106 -31.29 13.58 2.30
N LEU A 107 -31.54 14.25 1.17
CA LEU A 107 -32.76 15.04 0.99
C LEU A 107 -34.02 14.15 1.07
N ASN A 108 -33.95 12.95 0.49
CA ASN A 108 -35.04 11.97 0.54
C ASN A 108 -35.30 11.42 1.95
N GLU A 109 -34.23 11.10 2.69
CA GLU A 109 -34.30 10.68 4.10
C GLU A 109 -34.97 11.77 4.97
N CYS A 110 -34.64 13.04 4.72
CA CYS A 110 -35.27 14.18 5.39
C CYS A 110 -36.75 14.39 5.01
N GLY A 111 -37.25 13.74 3.96
CA GLY A 111 -38.65 13.84 3.51
C GLY A 111 -38.95 15.05 2.63
N ILE A 112 -37.94 15.62 1.97
CA ILE A 112 -38.14 16.70 1.00
C ILE A 112 -38.92 16.17 -0.20
N GLN A 113 -39.99 16.87 -0.54
CA GLN A 113 -40.83 16.54 -1.69
C GLN A 113 -40.19 17.02 -2.99
N ASN A 114 -40.42 16.28 -4.08
CA ASN A 114 -40.03 16.66 -5.45
C ASN A 114 -38.58 17.16 -5.56
N ILE A 115 -37.60 16.29 -5.26
CA ILE A 115 -36.18 16.64 -5.35
C ILE A 115 -35.84 16.99 -6.81
N THR A 116 -35.60 18.26 -7.09
CA THR A 116 -35.17 18.74 -8.42
C THR A 116 -33.66 19.00 -8.43
N ILE A 117 -33.11 19.26 -9.62
CA ILE A 117 -31.69 19.60 -9.77
C ILE A 117 -31.31 20.93 -9.10
N SER A 118 -32.23 21.90 -9.05
CA SER A 118 -32.03 23.14 -8.29
C SER A 118 -32.02 22.88 -6.77
N THR A 119 -32.79 21.91 -6.28
CA THR A 119 -32.73 21.44 -4.87
C THR A 119 -31.35 20.83 -4.57
N LEU A 120 -30.76 20.10 -5.52
CA LEU A 120 -29.42 19.50 -5.37
C LEU A 120 -28.29 20.55 -5.43
N SER A 121 -28.42 21.56 -6.28
CA SER A 121 -27.45 22.67 -6.36
C SER A 121 -27.48 23.51 -5.08
N SER A 122 -28.67 23.75 -4.53
CA SER A 122 -28.91 24.49 -3.28
C SER A 122 -28.82 23.64 -2.00
N TYR A 123 -28.36 22.39 -2.08
CA TYR A 123 -28.30 21.43 -0.97
C TYR A 123 -27.76 22.02 0.34
N LEU A 124 -26.66 22.79 0.28
CA LEU A 124 -26.04 23.35 1.49
C LEU A 124 -26.94 24.39 2.18
N LYS A 125 -27.68 25.18 1.39
CA LYS A 125 -28.65 26.16 1.93
C LYS A 125 -29.78 25.42 2.63
N ILE A 126 -30.38 24.46 1.95
CA ILE A 126 -31.52 23.68 2.46
C ILE A 126 -31.15 22.92 3.74
N ILE A 127 -30.02 22.21 3.75
CA ILE A 127 -29.66 21.35 4.89
C ILE A 127 -29.07 22.13 6.06
N LYS A 128 -28.19 23.12 5.81
CA LYS A 128 -27.42 23.78 6.89
C LYS A 128 -28.00 25.11 7.36
N GLN A 129 -28.74 25.83 6.52
CA GLN A 129 -29.14 27.21 6.80
C GLN A 129 -30.64 27.32 7.09
N MET A 130 -31.48 26.60 6.35
CA MET A 130 -32.93 26.67 6.51
C MET A 130 -33.41 25.86 7.72
N LYS A 131 -34.40 26.41 8.42
CA LYS A 131 -35.06 25.76 9.55
C LYS A 131 -36.20 24.86 9.07
N VAL A 132 -36.59 23.86 9.88
CA VAL A 132 -37.69 22.95 9.51
C VAL A 132 -39.00 23.71 9.28
N GLY A 133 -39.33 24.71 10.10
CA GLY A 133 -40.55 25.51 9.91
C GLY A 133 -40.55 26.31 8.61
N GLU A 134 -39.39 26.85 8.23
CA GLU A 134 -39.22 27.56 6.95
C GLU A 134 -39.42 26.60 5.77
N LEU A 135 -38.86 25.38 5.86
CA LEU A 135 -39.00 24.36 4.83
C LEU A 135 -40.46 23.86 4.68
N LYS A 136 -41.22 23.81 5.77
CA LYS A 136 -42.67 23.54 5.72
C LYS A 136 -43.44 24.68 5.08
N SER A 137 -43.11 25.93 5.42
CA SER A 137 -43.78 27.12 4.85
C SER A 137 -43.52 27.30 3.35
N LEU A 138 -42.37 26.85 2.87
CA LEU A 138 -41.97 26.90 1.47
C LEU A 138 -42.35 25.63 0.68
N GLU A 139 -43.19 24.77 1.25
CA GLU A 139 -43.69 23.53 0.63
C GLU A 139 -42.58 22.52 0.24
N TYR A 140 -41.36 22.67 0.76
CA TYR A 140 -40.33 21.63 0.62
C TYR A 140 -40.63 20.39 1.46
N LEU A 141 -41.29 20.58 2.61
CA LEU A 141 -41.70 19.52 3.53
C LEU A 141 -43.22 19.56 3.73
N HIS A 142 -43.84 18.39 3.85
CA HIS A 142 -45.25 18.30 4.20
C HIS A 142 -45.49 18.89 5.61
N PRO A 143 -46.51 19.74 5.83
CA PRO A 143 -46.72 20.41 7.13
C PRO A 143 -46.80 19.45 8.32
N HIS A 144 -47.41 18.29 8.10
CA HIS A 144 -47.61 17.25 9.12
C HIS A 144 -46.47 16.22 9.23
N ILE A 145 -45.38 16.36 8.47
CA ILE A 145 -44.27 15.40 8.56
C ILE A 145 -43.52 15.57 9.88
N ASN A 146 -43.34 14.46 10.61
CA ASN A 146 -42.40 14.39 11.72
C ASN A 146 -41.03 13.96 11.18
N VAL A 147 -40.15 14.94 10.97
CA VAL A 147 -38.81 14.74 10.41
C VAL A 147 -37.95 13.85 11.32
N GLU A 148 -38.07 13.98 12.65
CA GLU A 148 -37.31 13.18 13.61
C GLU A 148 -37.67 11.70 13.51
N ASN A 149 -38.96 11.37 13.58
CA ASN A 149 -39.45 9.98 13.46
C ASN A 149 -39.06 9.35 12.12
N ARG A 150 -39.13 10.14 11.04
CA ARG A 150 -38.72 9.69 9.71
C ARG A 150 -37.23 9.41 9.64
N LEU A 151 -36.38 10.29 10.17
CA LEU A 151 -34.93 10.05 10.18
C LEU A 151 -34.56 8.87 11.09
N ALA A 152 -35.26 8.70 12.21
CA ALA A 152 -35.09 7.58 13.12
C ALA A 152 -35.46 6.23 12.49
N SER A 153 -36.45 6.19 11.59
CA SER A 153 -36.88 4.93 10.95
C SER A 153 -35.81 4.27 10.06
N TYR A 154 -34.81 5.04 9.61
CA TYR A 154 -33.67 4.51 8.84
C TYR A 154 -32.61 3.82 9.71
N MET A 155 -32.71 3.90 11.04
CA MET A 155 -31.77 3.32 12.00
C MET A 155 -32.37 2.09 12.68
N THR A 156 -31.60 1.01 12.81
CA THR A 156 -32.08 -0.16 13.59
C THR A 156 -31.96 0.07 15.08
N GLN A 157 -32.73 -0.68 15.88
CA GLN A 157 -32.66 -0.62 17.35
C GLN A 157 -33.03 0.76 17.94
N TRP A 158 -33.72 1.61 17.18
CA TRP A 158 -34.26 2.86 17.69
C TRP A 158 -35.48 2.58 18.59
N PRO A 159 -35.48 2.98 19.87
CA PRO A 159 -36.62 2.72 20.75
C PRO A 159 -37.84 3.52 20.30
N THR A 160 -38.95 2.82 20.03
CA THR A 160 -40.20 3.43 19.55
C THR A 160 -40.84 4.37 20.58
N SER A 161 -40.46 4.24 21.85
CA SER A 161 -40.95 5.07 22.97
C SER A 161 -40.26 6.43 23.10
N LEU A 162 -39.21 6.71 22.32
CA LEU A 162 -38.42 7.94 22.40
C LEU A 162 -38.78 8.93 21.28
N THR A 163 -40.06 9.31 21.16
CA THR A 163 -40.56 10.22 20.11
C THR A 163 -40.22 11.72 20.32
N SER A 164 -39.43 12.07 21.33
CA SER A 164 -39.02 13.44 21.63
C SER A 164 -37.59 13.49 22.21
N ILE A 165 -36.60 12.96 21.48
CA ILE A 165 -35.22 12.88 21.99
C ILE A 165 -34.53 14.24 21.90
N ILE A 166 -34.86 15.01 20.88
CA ILE A 166 -34.33 16.37 20.73
C ILE A 166 -35.24 17.27 21.57
N SER A 167 -34.83 17.55 22.81
CA SER A 167 -35.53 18.44 23.76
C SER A 167 -35.67 19.90 23.29
N GLU A 168 -35.33 20.19 22.04
CA GLU A 168 -35.39 21.50 21.42
C GLU A 168 -36.56 21.58 20.44
N ASP A 169 -37.07 22.79 20.25
CA ASP A 169 -38.07 23.09 19.22
C ASP A 169 -37.56 22.67 17.83
N ILE A 170 -38.14 21.58 17.30
CA ILE A 170 -37.77 20.98 16.01
C ILE A 170 -37.92 22.01 14.88
N GLU A 171 -38.96 22.85 14.95
CA GLU A 171 -39.26 23.85 13.92
C GLU A 171 -38.18 24.93 13.82
N LYS A 172 -37.44 25.18 14.91
CA LYS A 172 -36.31 26.13 14.96
C LYS A 172 -34.97 25.50 14.59
N SER A 173 -34.88 24.18 14.54
CA SER A 173 -33.67 23.43 14.21
C SER A 173 -33.45 23.35 12.70
N THR A 174 -32.21 23.16 12.27
CA THR A 174 -31.89 22.87 10.87
C THR A 174 -31.86 21.37 10.63
N LEU A 175 -32.08 20.93 9.39
CA LEU A 175 -31.99 19.50 9.05
C LEU A 175 -30.60 18.93 9.37
N TYR A 176 -29.55 19.75 9.25
CA TYR A 176 -28.19 19.38 9.63
C TYR A 176 -28.04 19.07 11.13
N THR A 177 -28.57 19.93 12.02
CA THR A 177 -28.44 19.72 13.47
C THR A 177 -29.24 18.51 13.92
N LEU A 178 -30.46 18.34 13.40
CA LEU A 178 -31.31 17.18 13.68
C LEU A 178 -30.63 15.88 13.28
N ARG A 179 -30.12 15.79 12.04
CA ARG A 179 -29.41 14.59 11.57
C ARG A 179 -28.17 14.28 12.40
N LEU A 180 -27.39 15.30 12.79
CA LEU A 180 -26.19 15.08 13.58
C LEU A 180 -26.52 14.51 14.97
N LYS A 181 -27.58 15.02 15.62
CA LYS A 181 -28.09 14.50 16.90
C LYS A 181 -28.60 13.07 16.77
N ILE A 182 -29.31 12.74 15.69
CA ILE A 182 -29.80 11.38 15.43
C ILE A 182 -28.63 10.40 15.21
N ILE A 183 -27.63 10.77 14.40
CA ILE A 183 -26.44 9.94 14.20
C ILE A 183 -25.72 9.73 15.54
N GLN A 184 -25.53 10.79 16.32
CA GLN A 184 -24.90 10.72 17.63
C GLN A 184 -25.63 9.72 18.53
N ARG A 185 -26.95 9.90 18.71
CA ARG A 185 -27.75 9.03 19.56
C ARG A 185 -27.78 7.59 19.07
N TYR A 186 -27.84 7.38 17.78
CA TYR A 186 -27.79 6.05 17.19
C TYR A 186 -26.46 5.35 17.52
N LEU A 187 -25.34 6.06 17.37
CA LEU A 187 -24.02 5.52 17.65
C LEU A 187 -23.77 5.31 19.15
N GLU A 188 -24.36 6.15 20.02
CA GLU A 188 -24.42 5.91 21.47
C GLU A 188 -25.11 4.57 21.76
N LEU A 189 -26.28 4.33 21.19
CA LEU A 189 -27.06 3.10 21.44
C LEU A 189 -26.37 1.84 20.91
N VAL A 190 -25.78 1.90 19.71
CA VAL A 190 -25.24 0.70 19.03
C VAL A 190 -23.80 0.38 19.42
N LEU A 191 -22.98 1.40 19.72
CA LEU A 191 -21.54 1.23 19.97
C LEU A 191 -21.11 1.68 21.37
N ASP A 192 -22.02 2.18 22.21
CA ASP A 192 -21.71 2.75 23.52
C ASP A 192 -20.67 3.88 23.42
N LEU A 193 -20.86 4.75 22.42
CA LEU A 193 -20.05 5.94 22.20
C LEU A 193 -20.44 7.04 23.19
N THR A 194 -19.46 7.69 23.80
CA THR A 194 -19.73 8.91 24.58
C THR A 194 -19.82 10.13 23.66
N ASN A 195 -20.44 11.22 24.15
CA ASN A 195 -20.52 12.50 23.44
C ASN A 195 -19.14 13.00 22.99
N GLU A 196 -18.15 12.93 23.87
CA GLU A 196 -16.79 13.40 23.57
C GLU A 196 -16.12 12.57 22.47
N GLU A 197 -16.27 11.25 22.52
CA GLU A 197 -15.71 10.35 21.51
C GLU A 197 -16.38 10.56 20.15
N PHE A 198 -17.69 10.78 20.14
CA PHE A 198 -18.43 11.13 18.92
C PHE A 198 -17.90 12.42 18.32
N TYR A 199 -17.85 13.53 19.07
CA TYR A 199 -17.37 14.81 18.53
C TYR A 199 -15.90 14.75 18.10
N ARG A 200 -15.04 14.01 18.81
CA ARG A 200 -13.66 13.73 18.40
C ARG A 200 -13.60 12.93 17.09
N GLY A 201 -14.47 11.94 16.94
CA GLY A 201 -14.60 11.18 15.69
C GLY A 201 -15.05 12.05 14.53
N VAL A 202 -16.01 12.92 14.78
CA VAL A 202 -16.60 13.82 13.79
C VAL A 202 -15.66 14.97 13.40
N THR A 203 -14.75 15.40 14.28
CA THR A 203 -13.67 16.34 13.92
C THR A 203 -12.58 15.64 13.12
N THR A 204 -12.19 14.43 13.52
CA THR A 204 -11.18 13.62 12.79
C THR A 204 -11.71 13.21 11.41
N TYR A 205 -13.00 12.88 11.32
CA TYR A 205 -13.63 12.38 10.13
C TYR A 205 -14.95 13.11 9.82
N PRO A 206 -14.88 14.33 9.23
CA PRO A 206 -16.04 15.20 9.05
C PRO A 206 -17.09 14.67 8.07
N THR A 207 -16.75 13.67 7.26
CA THR A 207 -17.65 13.11 6.25
C THR A 207 -18.81 12.29 6.86
N ILE A 208 -18.73 11.85 8.13
CA ILE A 208 -19.83 11.13 8.83
C ILE A 208 -21.11 11.96 8.75
N LYS A 209 -20.98 13.28 8.92
CA LYS A 209 -22.09 14.26 8.94
C LYS A 209 -22.92 14.27 7.66
N HIS A 210 -22.33 13.86 6.55
CA HIS A 210 -22.91 13.96 5.21
C HIS A 210 -23.25 12.59 4.62
N ARG A 211 -23.04 11.50 5.36
CA ARG A 211 -23.44 10.16 4.96
C ARG A 211 -24.95 9.99 5.11
N PRO A 212 -25.61 9.26 4.20
CA PRO A 212 -26.99 8.81 4.40
C PRO A 212 -27.09 7.96 5.68
N LEU A 213 -28.19 8.10 6.41
CA LEU A 213 -28.45 7.34 7.64
C LEU A 213 -28.58 5.85 7.36
N GLU A 214 -29.27 5.49 6.26
CA GLU A 214 -29.40 4.11 5.79
C GLU A 214 -28.02 3.45 5.59
N HIS A 215 -27.09 4.18 4.98
CA HIS A 215 -25.73 3.70 4.73
C HIS A 215 -24.94 3.48 6.02
N ILE A 216 -25.07 4.38 7.00
CA ILE A 216 -24.44 4.20 8.31
C ILE A 216 -24.97 2.93 8.98
N ASN A 217 -26.29 2.75 8.97
CA ASN A 217 -26.96 1.60 9.55
C ASN A 217 -26.50 0.28 8.89
N GLU A 218 -26.55 0.23 7.57
CA GLU A 218 -26.17 -0.95 6.79
C GLU A 218 -24.69 -1.32 6.99
N THR A 219 -23.80 -0.33 6.96
CA THR A 219 -22.37 -0.54 7.22
C THR A 219 -22.15 -1.12 8.63
N LEU A 220 -22.80 -0.59 9.67
CA LEU A 220 -22.69 -1.15 11.02
C LEU A 220 -23.22 -2.58 11.09
N LYS A 221 -24.37 -2.88 10.47
CA LYS A 221 -24.90 -4.24 10.40
C LYS A 221 -23.92 -5.21 9.76
N ILE A 222 -23.29 -4.84 8.64
CA ILE A 222 -22.30 -5.71 7.97
C ILE A 222 -21.08 -5.91 8.88
N LEU A 223 -20.56 -4.83 9.48
CA LEU A 223 -19.39 -4.90 10.37
C LEU A 223 -19.65 -5.76 11.61
N GLN A 224 -20.81 -5.62 12.24
CA GLN A 224 -21.17 -6.32 13.48
C GLN A 224 -21.65 -7.76 13.24
N LEU A 225 -22.53 -7.99 12.26
CA LEU A 225 -23.18 -9.29 12.06
C LEU A 225 -22.43 -10.20 11.08
N GLN A 226 -21.94 -9.65 9.97
CA GLN A 226 -21.31 -10.48 8.93
C GLN A 226 -19.80 -10.63 9.13
N ILE A 227 -19.11 -9.53 9.46
CA ILE A 227 -17.65 -9.54 9.69
C ILE A 227 -17.36 -9.86 11.16
N MET A 228 -18.27 -9.59 12.08
CA MET A 228 -18.12 -9.81 13.53
C MET A 228 -16.98 -8.98 14.15
N ILE A 229 -16.87 -7.71 13.75
CA ILE A 229 -15.94 -6.78 14.41
C ILE A 229 -16.51 -6.40 15.79
N PRO A 230 -15.73 -6.53 16.88
CA PRO A 230 -16.17 -6.10 18.20
C PRO A 230 -16.45 -4.58 18.25
N ASN A 231 -17.48 -4.18 19.00
CA ASN A 231 -17.89 -2.77 19.11
C ASN A 231 -16.76 -1.84 19.55
N HIS A 232 -15.93 -2.24 20.53
CA HIS A 232 -14.77 -1.44 20.96
C HIS A 232 -13.76 -1.18 19.83
N LYS A 233 -13.66 -2.10 18.86
CA LYS A 233 -12.76 -1.97 17.71
C LYS A 233 -13.36 -1.05 16.63
N ILE A 234 -14.69 -1.08 16.45
CA ILE A 234 -15.39 -0.11 15.60
C ILE A 234 -15.28 1.29 16.21
N LYS A 235 -15.52 1.41 17.51
CA LYS A 235 -15.42 2.65 18.30
C LYS A 235 -14.03 3.29 18.22
N SER A 236 -12.96 2.51 18.31
CA SER A 236 -11.58 3.01 18.14
C SER A 236 -11.22 3.32 16.67
N ASN A 237 -12.01 2.88 15.70
CA ASN A 237 -11.78 3.04 14.27
C ASN A 237 -13.01 3.65 13.57
N LEU A 238 -13.47 4.83 14.02
CA LEU A 238 -14.69 5.47 13.50
C LEU A 238 -14.70 5.72 11.99
N TYR A 239 -13.54 5.71 11.34
CA TYR A 239 -13.47 5.76 9.87
C TYR A 239 -14.22 4.61 9.19
N LEU A 240 -14.45 3.49 9.89
CA LEU A 240 -15.21 2.34 9.37
C LEU A 240 -16.66 2.70 9.07
N ILE A 241 -17.22 3.71 9.73
CA ILE A 241 -18.59 4.20 9.48
C ILE A 241 -18.70 4.81 8.07
N HIS A 242 -17.59 5.22 7.45
CA HIS A 242 -17.58 5.75 6.07
C HIS A 242 -17.48 4.68 5.00
N VAL A 243 -17.35 3.41 5.36
CA VAL A 243 -17.24 2.36 4.36
C VAL A 243 -18.54 2.33 3.55
N ASP A 244 -18.40 2.20 2.24
CA ASP A 244 -19.53 1.99 1.34
C ASP A 244 -20.07 0.57 1.53
N PRO A 245 -21.33 0.39 1.95
CA PRO A 245 -21.88 -0.93 2.26
C PRO A 245 -21.88 -1.86 1.05
N GLU A 246 -22.16 -1.35 -0.15
CA GLU A 246 -22.17 -2.15 -1.38
C GLU A 246 -20.77 -2.67 -1.73
N ASN A 247 -19.77 -1.79 -1.69
CA ASN A 247 -18.39 -2.24 -1.84
C ASN A 247 -17.98 -3.25 -0.76
N LEU A 248 -18.40 -3.06 0.49
CA LEU A 248 -18.07 -4.00 1.58
C LEU A 248 -18.68 -5.39 1.34
N LYS A 249 -19.94 -5.45 0.90
CA LYS A 249 -20.58 -6.71 0.47
C LYS A 249 -19.79 -7.36 -0.67
N ASN A 250 -19.40 -6.57 -1.68
CA ASN A 250 -18.60 -7.08 -2.81
C ASN A 250 -17.27 -7.70 -2.36
N ILE A 251 -16.56 -7.07 -1.41
CA ILE A 251 -15.34 -7.64 -0.83
C ILE A 251 -15.62 -9.00 -0.17
N ILE A 252 -16.70 -9.08 0.62
CA ILE A 252 -17.07 -10.31 1.35
C ILE A 252 -17.42 -11.44 0.37
N HIS A 253 -18.22 -11.16 -0.66
CA HIS A 253 -18.75 -12.19 -1.57
C HIS A 253 -17.75 -12.59 -2.67
N ASN A 254 -17.07 -11.61 -3.28
CA ASN A 254 -16.27 -11.83 -4.49
C ASN A 254 -14.79 -12.04 -4.19
N PHE A 255 -14.21 -11.33 -3.22
CA PHE A 255 -12.78 -11.45 -2.93
C PHE A 255 -12.45 -12.65 -2.03
N ARG A 256 -13.33 -12.98 -1.06
CA ARG A 256 -13.32 -14.18 -0.19
C ARG A 256 -12.10 -14.42 0.72
N SER A 257 -10.86 -14.41 0.22
CA SER A 257 -9.67 -14.75 1.03
C SER A 257 -8.38 -14.08 0.59
N ILE A 258 -7.38 -13.98 1.49
CA ILE A 258 -6.00 -13.59 1.14
C ILE A 258 -5.05 -14.63 1.69
N GLY A 259 -4.22 -15.19 0.82
CA GLY A 259 -3.24 -16.19 1.19
C GLY A 259 -3.83 -17.43 1.88
N GLY A 260 -5.12 -17.73 1.67
CA GLY A 260 -5.85 -18.84 2.31
C GLY A 260 -6.54 -18.50 3.63
N ILE A 261 -6.56 -17.24 4.06
CA ILE A 261 -7.31 -16.78 5.24
C ILE A 261 -8.54 -15.99 4.78
N ASP A 262 -9.71 -16.22 5.41
CA ASP A 262 -10.96 -15.54 5.08
C ASP A 262 -10.81 -14.01 5.24
N ILE A 263 -11.29 -13.26 4.24
CA ILE A 263 -11.26 -11.80 4.22
C ILE A 263 -11.96 -11.19 5.44
N LYS A 264 -13.00 -11.83 5.98
CA LYS A 264 -13.69 -11.37 7.20
C LYS A 264 -12.73 -11.34 8.39
N GLU A 265 -11.93 -12.38 8.57
CA GLU A 265 -10.93 -12.44 9.65
C GLU A 265 -9.83 -11.41 9.44
N ILE A 266 -9.43 -11.21 8.20
CA ILE A 266 -8.40 -10.24 7.85
C ILE A 266 -8.90 -8.81 8.13
N ILE A 267 -10.14 -8.47 7.77
CA ILE A 267 -10.72 -7.17 8.10
C ILE A 267 -10.85 -7.01 9.62
N ARG A 268 -11.24 -8.07 10.35
CA ARG A 268 -11.22 -8.05 11.83
C ARG A 268 -9.84 -7.72 12.37
N MET A 269 -8.75 -8.27 11.82
CA MET A 269 -7.38 -7.97 12.25
C MET A 269 -6.90 -6.60 11.78
N HIS A 270 -7.21 -6.23 10.53
CA HIS A 270 -6.76 -5.04 9.82
C HIS A 270 -7.95 -4.26 9.20
N PRO A 271 -8.68 -3.47 10.00
CA PRO A 271 -9.94 -2.86 9.56
C PRO A 271 -9.82 -1.87 8.40
N LYS A 272 -8.62 -1.29 8.19
CA LYS A 272 -8.36 -0.39 7.05
C LYS A 272 -8.63 -1.02 5.68
N LEU A 273 -8.64 -2.36 5.58
CA LEU A 273 -8.95 -3.04 4.32
C LEU A 273 -10.42 -2.90 3.91
N ALA A 274 -11.33 -2.68 4.86
CA ALA A 274 -12.75 -2.45 4.56
C ALA A 274 -12.97 -1.18 3.72
N LEU A 275 -12.04 -0.21 3.76
CA LEU A 275 -12.12 1.04 3.00
C LEU A 275 -11.69 0.89 1.54
N ARG A 276 -11.13 -0.25 1.14
CA ARG A 276 -10.57 -0.44 -0.20
C ARG A 276 -11.63 -0.95 -1.17
N ASN A 277 -11.54 -0.53 -2.43
CA ASN A 277 -12.47 -0.99 -3.45
C ASN A 277 -12.18 -2.47 -3.77
N CYS A 278 -13.24 -3.27 -3.98
CA CYS A 278 -13.08 -4.68 -4.32
C CYS A 278 -12.22 -4.86 -5.59
N SER A 279 -12.41 -4.01 -6.61
CA SER A 279 -11.60 -4.03 -7.83
C SER A 279 -10.11 -3.85 -7.55
N THR A 280 -9.74 -2.88 -6.71
CA THR A 280 -8.34 -2.63 -6.35
C THR A 280 -7.70 -3.79 -5.58
N LEU A 281 -8.48 -4.50 -4.75
CA LEU A 281 -7.99 -5.68 -4.05
C LEU A 281 -7.71 -6.84 -5.01
N VAL A 282 -8.62 -7.06 -5.97
CA VAL A 282 -8.47 -8.08 -7.03
C VAL A 282 -7.25 -7.75 -7.90
N GLU A 283 -7.07 -6.51 -8.29
CA GLU A 283 -5.94 -6.09 -9.11
C GLU A 283 -4.60 -6.31 -8.39
N ILE A 284 -4.50 -5.95 -7.10
CA ILE A 284 -3.31 -6.24 -6.29
C ILE A 284 -3.07 -7.75 -6.20
N ARG A 285 -4.10 -8.57 -6.05
CA ARG A 285 -3.94 -10.04 -6.05
C ARG A 285 -3.36 -10.51 -7.38
N ASN A 286 -3.90 -10.04 -8.50
CA ASN A 286 -3.43 -10.42 -9.83
C ASN A 286 -1.95 -10.01 -10.04
N ILE A 287 -1.56 -8.81 -9.59
CA ILE A 287 -0.16 -8.36 -9.60
C ILE A 287 0.71 -9.30 -8.74
N LEU A 288 0.26 -9.66 -7.54
CA LEU A 288 1.06 -10.55 -6.69
C LEU A 288 1.22 -11.96 -7.30
N GLU A 289 0.20 -12.47 -7.99
CA GLU A 289 0.23 -13.74 -8.71
C GLU A 289 1.13 -13.68 -9.96
N GLU A 290 1.02 -12.61 -10.75
CA GLU A 290 1.86 -12.33 -11.94
C GLU A 290 3.36 -12.36 -11.60
N TYR A 291 3.74 -11.80 -10.45
CA TYR A 291 5.13 -11.75 -10.00
C TYR A 291 5.54 -12.98 -9.17
N GLY A 292 4.68 -14.01 -9.06
CA GLY A 292 4.98 -15.27 -8.38
C GLY A 292 5.11 -15.15 -6.86
N ILE A 293 4.46 -14.16 -6.22
CA ILE A 293 4.56 -13.93 -4.78
C ILE A 293 3.72 -14.95 -4.02
N SER A 294 4.39 -15.73 -3.17
CA SER A 294 3.76 -16.82 -2.42
C SER A 294 2.64 -16.36 -1.48
N SER A 295 1.63 -17.21 -1.31
CA SER A 295 0.55 -16.99 -0.32
C SER A 295 1.09 -16.81 1.10
N GLU A 296 2.22 -17.45 1.44
CA GLU A 296 2.88 -17.26 2.73
C GLU A 296 3.38 -15.83 2.92
N ALA A 297 3.97 -15.22 1.89
CA ALA A 297 4.38 -13.82 1.95
C ALA A 297 3.18 -12.88 2.15
N GLN A 298 2.05 -13.18 1.49
CA GLN A 298 0.81 -12.42 1.64
C GLN A 298 0.26 -12.47 3.07
N ARG A 299 0.26 -13.65 3.72
CA ARG A 299 -0.17 -13.81 5.13
C ARG A 299 0.66 -12.98 6.12
N ARG A 300 1.92 -12.71 5.78
CA ARG A 300 2.82 -11.91 6.64
C ARG A 300 2.64 -10.41 6.45
N CYS A 301 1.92 -9.95 5.41
CA CYS A 301 1.76 -8.53 5.12
C CYS A 301 0.43 -8.20 4.41
N PHE A 302 -0.70 -8.29 5.14
CA PHE A 302 -1.99 -7.83 4.61
C PHE A 302 -2.02 -6.33 4.27
N GLY A 303 -1.15 -5.53 4.92
CA GLY A 303 -1.02 -4.10 4.67
C GLY A 303 -0.67 -3.75 3.22
N ILE A 304 -0.11 -4.67 2.43
CA ILE A 304 0.17 -4.43 1.01
C ILE A 304 -1.09 -4.05 0.24
N TYR A 305 -2.23 -4.65 0.58
CA TYR A 305 -3.54 -4.38 -0.03
C TYR A 305 -4.11 -2.99 0.32
N THR A 306 -3.42 -2.23 1.17
CA THR A 306 -3.76 -0.82 1.44
C THR A 306 -3.00 0.16 0.55
N LEU A 307 -2.15 -0.30 -0.37
CA LEU A 307 -1.47 0.55 -1.35
C LEU A 307 -2.27 0.66 -2.65
N ALA A 308 -1.86 1.56 -3.55
CA ALA A 308 -2.38 1.58 -4.91
C ALA A 308 -1.76 0.44 -5.75
N PRO A 309 -2.49 -0.19 -6.67
CA PRO A 309 -1.98 -1.27 -7.53
C PRO A 309 -0.68 -0.89 -8.26
N GLU A 310 -0.65 0.30 -8.88
CA GLU A 310 0.54 0.80 -9.58
C GLU A 310 1.75 0.96 -8.66
N THR A 311 1.53 1.45 -7.44
CA THR A 311 2.61 1.54 -6.45
C THR A 311 3.13 0.16 -6.04
N VAL A 312 2.28 -0.87 -6.01
CA VAL A 312 2.75 -2.24 -5.72
C VAL A 312 3.60 -2.74 -6.89
N ARG A 313 3.13 -2.58 -8.13
CA ARG A 313 3.84 -2.99 -9.35
C ARG A 313 5.22 -2.32 -9.45
N GLU A 314 5.26 -0.99 -9.44
CA GLU A 314 6.49 -0.18 -9.51
C GLU A 314 7.51 -0.60 -8.45
N ARG A 315 7.06 -0.81 -7.21
CA ARG A 315 7.94 -1.19 -6.11
C ARG A 315 8.49 -2.61 -6.25
N ILE A 316 7.72 -3.54 -6.80
CA ILE A 316 8.19 -4.90 -7.06
C ILE A 316 9.22 -4.88 -8.21
N GLU A 317 8.98 -4.12 -9.27
CA GLU A 317 9.92 -3.96 -10.39
C GLU A 317 11.23 -3.32 -9.93
N THR A 318 11.14 -2.25 -9.14
CA THR A 318 12.30 -1.62 -8.51
C THR A 318 13.05 -2.61 -7.60
N ALA A 319 12.33 -3.48 -6.89
CA ALA A 319 12.97 -4.50 -6.06
C ALA A 319 13.65 -5.61 -6.88
N LYS A 320 13.18 -5.88 -8.11
CA LYS A 320 13.83 -6.83 -9.02
C LYS A 320 15.11 -6.25 -9.62
N SER A 321 15.19 -4.94 -9.85
CA SER A 321 16.40 -4.30 -10.38
C SER A 321 17.53 -4.19 -9.36
N ILE A 322 17.21 -4.14 -8.06
CA ILE A 322 18.20 -4.11 -6.98
C ILE A 322 18.66 -5.55 -6.65
N PRO A 323 19.95 -5.90 -6.83
CA PRO A 323 20.44 -7.26 -6.64
C PRO A 323 20.10 -7.87 -5.27
N GLU A 324 20.25 -7.09 -4.20
CA GLU A 324 20.01 -7.53 -2.82
C GLU A 324 18.55 -7.84 -2.59
N PHE A 325 17.64 -7.05 -3.15
CA PHE A 325 16.19 -7.27 -3.01
C PHE A 325 15.72 -8.42 -3.89
N SER A 326 16.29 -8.58 -5.10
CA SER A 326 15.98 -9.68 -6.01
C SER A 326 16.25 -11.06 -5.40
N THR A 327 17.26 -11.16 -4.52
CA THR A 327 17.58 -12.42 -3.83
C THR A 327 16.48 -12.89 -2.88
N PHE A 328 15.61 -11.96 -2.47
CA PHE A 328 14.61 -12.17 -1.43
C PHE A 328 13.19 -12.32 -1.95
N ILE A 329 12.95 -12.38 -3.26
CA ILE A 329 11.60 -12.41 -3.84
C ILE A 329 10.71 -13.52 -3.27
N ASN A 330 11.29 -14.70 -3.03
CA ASN A 330 10.59 -15.87 -2.50
C ASN A 330 10.48 -15.87 -0.96
N HIS A 331 11.03 -14.86 -0.27
CA HIS A 331 11.07 -14.83 1.18
C HIS A 331 9.71 -14.40 1.77
N PRO A 332 9.20 -15.03 2.84
CA PRO A 332 7.91 -14.69 3.45
C PRO A 332 7.78 -13.24 3.94
N ARG A 333 8.90 -12.54 4.13
CA ARG A 333 8.95 -11.12 4.54
C ARG A 333 9.16 -10.14 3.38
N PHE A 334 9.25 -10.63 2.14
CA PHE A 334 9.48 -9.79 0.96
C PHE A 334 8.43 -8.68 0.84
N LEU A 335 7.14 -9.02 0.97
CA LEU A 335 6.06 -8.02 0.91
C LEU A 335 6.13 -6.96 1.99
N LYS A 336 6.67 -7.29 3.17
CA LYS A 336 6.88 -6.30 4.24
C LYS A 336 7.95 -5.28 3.84
N MET A 337 8.99 -5.71 3.12
CA MET A 337 9.98 -4.80 2.54
C MET A 337 9.35 -3.91 1.46
N ILE A 338 8.53 -4.47 0.56
CA ILE A 338 7.82 -3.71 -0.47
C ILE A 338 6.87 -2.66 0.16
N TYR A 339 6.16 -3.04 1.22
CA TYR A 339 5.29 -2.12 1.95
C TYR A 339 6.07 -0.93 2.53
N TYR A 340 7.26 -1.19 3.10
CA TYR A 340 8.18 -0.19 3.64
C TYR A 340 9.31 0.20 2.66
N ASN A 341 9.06 0.23 1.35
CA ASN A 341 10.10 0.36 0.31
C ASN A 341 11.03 1.57 0.56
N THR A 342 10.50 2.78 0.70
CA THR A 342 11.32 4.00 0.91
C THR A 342 12.26 3.88 2.11
N LYS A 343 11.79 3.22 3.18
CA LYS A 343 12.60 2.96 4.38
C LYS A 343 13.68 1.91 4.11
N ALA A 344 13.33 0.84 3.39
CA ALA A 344 14.27 -0.21 3.01
C ALA A 344 15.40 0.31 2.10
N ILE A 345 15.08 1.11 1.07
CA ILE A 345 16.09 1.72 0.18
C ILE A 345 17.03 2.65 0.96
N LYS A 346 16.49 3.56 1.78
CA LYS A 346 17.32 4.48 2.58
C LYS A 346 18.27 3.72 3.49
N ARG A 347 17.78 2.66 4.13
CA ARG A 347 18.59 1.79 4.99
C ARG A 347 19.66 1.04 4.22
N LEU A 348 19.32 0.52 3.04
CA LEU A 348 20.27 -0.19 2.18
C LEU A 348 21.41 0.74 1.75
N ASN A 349 21.10 1.94 1.26
CA ASN A 349 22.09 2.92 0.84
C ASN A 349 23.04 3.32 1.98
N LYS A 350 22.50 3.48 3.19
CA LYS A 350 23.32 3.75 4.38
C LYS A 350 24.24 2.57 4.72
N LEU A 351 23.76 1.34 4.62
CA LEU A 351 24.58 0.15 4.85
C LEU A 351 25.71 0.01 3.82
N TYR A 352 25.50 0.39 2.56
CA TYR A 352 26.57 0.46 1.58
C TYR A 352 27.64 1.50 1.94
N SER A 353 27.23 2.67 2.40
CA SER A 353 28.18 3.69 2.85
C SER A 353 29.05 3.23 4.03
N SER A 354 28.53 2.30 4.85
CA SER A 354 29.26 1.69 5.97
C SER A 354 29.95 0.36 5.61
N ASN A 355 30.03 0.00 4.32
CA ASN A 355 30.63 -1.25 3.81
C ASN A 355 30.06 -2.54 4.45
N LYS A 356 28.79 -2.53 4.86
CA LYS A 356 28.09 -3.72 5.39
C LYS A 356 27.39 -4.46 4.26
N LYS A 357 27.84 -5.67 3.97
CA LYS A 357 27.40 -6.43 2.78
C LYS A 357 26.36 -7.48 3.11
N CYS A 358 26.38 -8.04 4.32
CA CYS A 358 25.40 -9.04 4.68
C CYS A 358 24.12 -8.34 5.15
N VAL A 359 23.15 -8.16 4.25
CA VAL A 359 21.89 -7.47 4.51
C VAL A 359 20.79 -8.49 4.80
N SER A 360 19.96 -8.22 5.82
CA SER A 360 18.78 -9.04 6.15
C SER A 360 17.50 -8.22 5.93
N LEU A 361 16.43 -8.88 5.47
CA LEU A 361 15.12 -8.25 5.34
C LEU A 361 14.58 -7.71 6.67
N ASN A 362 14.96 -8.31 7.79
CA ASN A 362 14.54 -7.85 9.12
C ASN A 362 15.17 -6.52 9.49
N VAL A 363 16.42 -6.33 9.10
CA VAL A 363 17.14 -5.06 9.29
C VAL A 363 16.54 -3.99 8.38
N LEU A 364 16.24 -4.34 7.13
CA LEU A 364 15.68 -3.40 6.16
C LEU A 364 14.24 -2.96 6.49
N SER A 365 13.36 -3.91 6.81
CA SER A 365 11.91 -3.68 7.00
C SER A 365 11.45 -3.61 8.46
N GLY A 366 12.35 -3.87 9.43
CA GLY A 366 12.03 -3.95 10.85
C GLY A 366 12.02 -2.62 11.61
N SER A 367 12.09 -2.72 12.93
CA SER A 367 12.09 -1.57 13.85
C SER A 367 13.33 -0.68 13.68
N SER A 368 13.26 0.56 14.16
CA SER A 368 14.42 1.47 14.16
C SER A 368 15.49 1.03 15.15
N ALA A 369 15.09 0.63 16.36
CA ALA A 369 16.02 0.10 17.36
C ALA A 369 16.87 -1.07 16.85
N HIS A 370 16.25 -2.06 16.19
CA HIS A 370 17.00 -3.21 15.68
C HIS A 370 17.96 -2.84 14.54
N TYR A 371 17.54 -1.89 13.69
CA TYR A 371 18.38 -1.36 12.63
C TYR A 371 19.58 -0.59 13.18
N GLU A 372 19.40 0.27 14.18
CA GLU A 372 20.48 1.08 14.76
C GLU A 372 21.51 0.22 15.48
N VAL A 373 21.07 -0.81 16.21
CA VAL A 373 21.98 -1.79 16.82
C VAL A 373 22.80 -2.50 15.74
N PHE A 374 22.15 -2.91 14.65
CA PHE A 374 22.83 -3.52 13.52
C PHE A 374 23.81 -2.56 12.84
N GLU A 375 23.43 -1.30 12.66
CA GLU A 375 24.25 -0.27 12.03
C GLU A 375 25.49 0.07 12.85
N LYS A 376 25.36 0.17 14.18
CA LYS A 376 26.49 0.50 15.09
C LYS A 376 27.42 -0.69 15.35
N ALA A 377 26.98 -1.92 15.14
CA ALA A 377 27.78 -3.10 15.43
C ALA A 377 29.04 -3.21 14.55
N PRO A 378 30.19 -3.61 15.11
CA PRO A 378 31.40 -3.81 14.32
C PRO A 378 31.24 -5.00 13.38
N GLY A 379 31.47 -4.75 12.09
CA GLY A 379 31.33 -5.74 11.03
C GLY A 379 29.92 -6.30 10.86
N ASP A 380 29.83 -7.49 10.26
CA ASP A 380 28.57 -8.10 9.82
C ASP A 380 27.96 -9.12 10.82
N ARG A 381 28.27 -9.00 12.11
CA ARG A 381 28.10 -10.07 13.12
C ARG A 381 26.66 -10.37 13.60
N LEU A 382 25.70 -9.45 13.45
CA LEU A 382 24.38 -9.60 14.06
C LEU A 382 23.30 -9.98 13.04
N GLY A 383 22.79 -11.22 13.11
CA GLY A 383 21.38 -11.53 12.76
C GLY A 383 21.06 -12.32 11.49
N LYS A 384 22.01 -12.94 10.79
CA LYS A 384 21.85 -13.17 9.33
C LYS A 384 21.76 -14.62 8.85
N GLY A 385 22.05 -15.57 9.73
CA GLY A 385 22.05 -16.98 9.35
C GLY A 385 20.68 -17.49 8.88
N LYS A 386 19.58 -16.92 9.37
CA LYS A 386 18.22 -17.39 9.00
C LYS A 386 17.89 -17.11 7.54
N ASP A 387 18.18 -15.90 7.07
CA ASP A 387 17.91 -15.49 5.69
C ASP A 387 18.81 -16.27 4.71
N LEU A 388 20.08 -16.50 5.09
CA LEU A 388 21.00 -17.35 4.34
C LEU A 388 20.51 -18.80 4.25
N LEU A 389 20.14 -19.41 5.38
CA LEU A 389 19.64 -20.79 5.42
C LEU A 389 18.33 -20.94 4.64
N PHE A 390 17.44 -19.96 4.76
CA PHE A 390 16.21 -19.92 3.98
C PHE A 390 16.52 -19.89 2.49
N TRP A 391 17.43 -19.01 2.06
CA TRP A 391 17.81 -18.91 0.66
C TRP A 391 18.40 -20.21 0.14
N ILE A 392 19.38 -20.81 0.83
CA ILE A 392 20.01 -22.07 0.42
C ILE A 392 18.99 -23.21 0.33
N SER A 393 18.11 -23.34 1.32
CA SER A 393 17.05 -24.36 1.30
C SER A 393 16.08 -24.16 0.13
N GLN A 394 15.76 -22.90 -0.20
CA GLN A 394 14.92 -22.56 -1.34
C GLN A 394 15.60 -22.89 -2.66
N SER A 395 16.91 -22.64 -2.79
CA SER A 395 17.68 -22.93 -4.01
C SER A 395 17.70 -24.41 -4.35
N PHE A 396 17.76 -25.29 -3.34
CA PHE A 396 17.63 -26.74 -3.51
C PHE A 396 16.17 -27.22 -3.70
N GLY A 397 15.20 -26.33 -3.88
CA GLY A 397 13.79 -26.68 -4.07
C GLY A 397 13.15 -27.37 -2.85
N LYS A 398 13.65 -27.10 -1.63
CA LYS A 398 13.20 -27.74 -0.37
C LYS A 398 13.34 -29.28 -0.35
N LYS A 399 14.17 -29.87 -1.21
CA LYS A 399 14.48 -31.31 -1.21
C LYS A 399 15.15 -31.76 0.09
N PHE A 400 15.95 -30.88 0.70
CA PHE A 400 16.71 -31.18 1.91
C PHE A 400 16.17 -30.44 3.14
N ASN A 401 16.23 -31.11 4.30
CA ASN A 401 15.81 -30.53 5.57
C ASN A 401 16.72 -29.36 5.97
N VAL A 402 16.12 -28.21 6.31
CA VAL A 402 16.81 -26.98 6.75
C VAL A 402 17.75 -27.24 7.93
N THR A 403 17.40 -28.16 8.83
CA THR A 403 18.23 -28.50 9.99
C THR A 403 19.53 -29.18 9.58
N ASN A 404 19.49 -30.03 8.55
CA ASN A 404 20.68 -30.72 8.04
C ASN A 404 21.59 -29.73 7.30
N ILE A 405 21.02 -28.88 6.44
CA ILE A 405 21.74 -27.77 5.80
C ILE A 405 22.43 -26.91 6.85
N ARG A 406 21.71 -26.56 7.92
CA ARG A 406 22.26 -25.77 9.03
C ARG A 406 23.43 -26.46 9.71
N ASN A 407 23.36 -27.77 9.94
CA ASN A 407 24.43 -28.53 10.58
C ASN A 407 25.68 -28.61 9.69
N LEU A 408 25.51 -28.73 8.37
CA LEU A 408 26.62 -28.72 7.40
C LEU A 408 27.30 -27.36 7.33
N ILE A 409 26.53 -26.28 7.18
CA ILE A 409 27.06 -24.92 7.05
C ILE A 409 27.70 -24.42 8.35
N LYS A 410 27.14 -24.77 9.51
CA LYS A 410 27.68 -24.38 10.83
C LYS A 410 29.09 -24.88 11.09
N ARG A 411 29.55 -25.91 10.37
CA ARG A 411 30.95 -26.37 10.47
C ARG A 411 31.95 -25.29 10.07
N HIS A 412 31.52 -24.32 9.25
CA HIS A 412 32.36 -23.21 8.84
C HIS A 412 32.28 -22.05 9.85
N PRO A 413 33.40 -21.54 10.40
CA PRO A 413 33.38 -20.55 11.48
C PRO A 413 32.74 -19.21 11.09
N TYR A 414 32.86 -18.80 9.82
CA TYR A 414 32.39 -17.50 9.32
C TYR A 414 31.07 -17.56 8.54
N TRP A 415 30.29 -18.62 8.66
CA TRP A 415 29.07 -18.81 7.84
C TRP A 415 28.02 -17.70 7.94
N ILE A 416 27.96 -16.98 9.08
CA ILE A 416 27.03 -15.86 9.30
C ILE A 416 27.50 -14.57 8.61
N ASN A 417 28.78 -14.51 8.25
CA ASN A 417 29.45 -13.33 7.71
C ASN A 417 29.53 -13.32 6.18
N THR A 418 28.91 -14.31 5.51
CA THR A 418 28.86 -14.35 4.04
C THR A 418 27.55 -13.73 3.54
N PRO A 419 27.60 -12.76 2.60
CA PRO A 419 26.41 -12.17 2.01
C PRO A 419 25.59 -13.19 1.21
N VAL A 420 24.26 -13.14 1.34
CA VAL A 420 23.34 -13.99 0.55
C VAL A 420 23.53 -13.80 -0.96
N LEU A 421 23.83 -12.57 -1.39
CA LEU A 421 24.10 -12.27 -2.80
C LEU A 421 25.30 -13.05 -3.36
N GLN A 422 26.38 -13.18 -2.58
CA GLN A 422 27.55 -13.96 -3.00
C GLN A 422 27.19 -15.44 -3.10
N VAL A 423 26.49 -15.96 -2.09
CA VAL A 423 26.05 -17.36 -2.04
C VAL A 423 25.15 -17.69 -3.22
N LYS A 424 24.27 -16.75 -3.61
CA LYS A 424 23.46 -16.85 -4.83
C LYS A 424 24.31 -16.98 -6.09
N SER A 425 25.22 -16.04 -6.31
CA SER A 425 26.10 -16.07 -7.49
C SER A 425 26.90 -17.38 -7.58
N VAL A 426 27.43 -17.86 -6.46
CA VAL A 426 28.20 -19.11 -6.42
C VAL A 426 27.33 -20.32 -6.74
N TYR A 427 26.13 -20.39 -6.17
CA TYR A 427 25.18 -21.46 -6.48
C TYR A 427 24.79 -21.46 -7.96
N ASP A 428 24.43 -20.31 -8.51
CA ASP A 428 24.02 -20.15 -9.90
C ASP A 428 25.13 -20.67 -10.85
N HIS A 429 26.41 -20.35 -10.56
CA HIS A 429 27.54 -20.87 -11.34
C HIS A 429 27.81 -22.37 -11.14
N LEU A 430 27.69 -22.89 -9.92
CA LEU A 430 27.93 -24.31 -9.64
C LEU A 430 26.83 -25.21 -10.23
N SER A 431 25.58 -24.75 -10.19
CA SER A 431 24.40 -25.49 -10.68
C SER A 431 24.47 -25.83 -12.18
N ILE A 432 25.30 -25.13 -12.95
CA ILE A 432 25.54 -25.42 -14.37
C ILE A 432 26.30 -26.74 -14.56
N LYS A 433 27.25 -27.06 -13.67
CA LYS A 433 28.15 -28.23 -13.81
C LYS A 433 27.83 -29.36 -12.83
N PHE A 434 27.26 -29.03 -11.66
CA PHE A 434 27.07 -29.91 -10.52
C PHE A 434 25.58 -30.05 -10.18
N SER A 435 25.17 -31.24 -9.71
CA SER A 435 23.80 -31.46 -9.27
C SER A 435 23.54 -30.83 -7.90
N ASP A 436 22.27 -30.58 -7.56
CA ASP A 436 21.87 -30.10 -6.23
C ASP A 436 22.43 -31.00 -5.10
N GLN A 437 22.49 -32.31 -5.34
CA GLN A 437 23.03 -33.29 -4.39
C GLN A 437 24.53 -33.11 -4.18
N ASP A 438 25.31 -32.95 -5.26
CA ASP A 438 26.76 -32.72 -5.18
C ASP A 438 27.07 -31.45 -4.38
N ILE A 439 26.30 -30.38 -4.62
CA ILE A 439 26.43 -29.09 -3.94
C ILE A 439 26.00 -29.20 -2.48
N TYR A 440 24.94 -29.95 -2.18
CA TYR A 440 24.45 -30.17 -0.82
C TYR A 440 25.48 -30.91 0.05
N GLU A 441 26.11 -31.97 -0.47
CA GLU A 441 27.16 -32.70 0.23
C GLU A 441 28.37 -31.82 0.57
N ASN A 442 28.64 -30.83 -0.30
CA ASN A 442 29.74 -29.88 -0.15
C ASN A 442 29.26 -28.46 0.18
N CYS A 443 28.12 -28.33 0.87
CA CYS A 443 27.42 -27.06 1.08
C CYS A 443 28.30 -25.88 1.57
N PRO A 444 29.33 -26.06 2.42
CA PRO A 444 30.23 -24.97 2.81
C PRO A 444 30.92 -24.25 1.64
N ILE A 445 31.04 -24.89 0.47
CA ILE A 445 31.66 -24.28 -0.73
C ILE A 445 30.95 -23.00 -1.18
N LEU A 446 29.63 -22.91 -0.92
CA LEU A 446 28.81 -21.75 -1.25
C LEU A 446 29.25 -20.47 -0.52
N LEU A 447 30.01 -20.61 0.57
CA LEU A 447 30.49 -19.48 1.36
C LEU A 447 31.69 -18.77 0.73
N TYR A 448 32.38 -19.42 -0.22
CA TYR A 448 33.64 -18.93 -0.78
C TYR A 448 33.43 -18.03 -2.00
N PRO A 449 34.36 -17.11 -2.32
CA PRO A 449 34.25 -16.29 -3.52
C PRO A 449 34.38 -17.14 -4.79
N TRP A 450 33.49 -16.93 -5.77
CA TRP A 450 33.50 -17.66 -7.04
C TRP A 450 34.86 -17.64 -7.75
N LYS A 451 35.59 -16.52 -7.72
CA LYS A 451 36.93 -16.40 -8.33
C LYS A 451 37.90 -17.46 -7.79
N LYS A 452 37.88 -17.72 -6.48
CA LYS A 452 38.76 -18.71 -5.85
C LYS A 452 38.31 -20.14 -6.19
N ILE A 453 37.00 -20.39 -6.16
CA ILE A 453 36.41 -21.68 -6.54
C ILE A 453 36.78 -22.03 -7.99
N CYS A 454 36.63 -21.08 -8.92
CA CYS A 454 36.97 -21.24 -10.33
C CYS A 454 38.48 -21.51 -10.52
N ALA A 455 39.35 -20.77 -9.82
CA ALA A 455 40.79 -21.03 -9.88
C ALA A 455 41.14 -22.44 -9.39
N ALA A 456 40.53 -22.91 -8.30
CA ALA A 456 40.73 -24.26 -7.78
C ALA A 456 40.18 -25.34 -8.73
N LEU A 457 39.01 -25.12 -9.34
CA LEU A 457 38.45 -26.00 -10.37
C LEU A 457 39.38 -26.11 -11.57
N ASN A 458 39.93 -24.99 -12.06
CA ASN A 458 40.85 -24.98 -13.19
C ASN A 458 42.16 -25.72 -12.89
N VAL A 459 42.66 -25.68 -11.64
CA VAL A 459 43.83 -26.46 -11.22
C VAL A 459 43.54 -27.96 -11.31
N ILE A 460 42.35 -28.39 -10.87
CA ILE A 460 41.94 -29.79 -10.93
C ILE A 460 41.73 -30.21 -12.40
N GLU A 461 41.04 -29.40 -13.19
CA GLU A 461 40.82 -29.67 -14.62
C GLU A 461 42.16 -29.75 -15.38
N LYS A 462 43.11 -28.83 -15.15
CA LYS A 462 44.45 -28.91 -15.76
C LYS A 462 45.20 -30.19 -15.39
N LYS A 463 45.14 -30.62 -14.11
CA LYS A 463 45.74 -31.88 -13.67
C LYS A 463 45.09 -33.12 -14.31
N ILE A 464 43.80 -33.03 -14.64
CA ILE A 464 43.08 -34.09 -15.37
C ILE A 464 43.50 -34.10 -16.86
N THR A 465 43.62 -32.93 -17.50
CA THR A 465 43.91 -32.82 -18.93
C THR A 465 45.38 -33.07 -19.29
N GLN A 466 46.30 -32.77 -18.38
CA GLN A 466 47.73 -32.80 -18.70
C GLN A 466 48.40 -34.18 -18.60
N GLU A 467 47.70 -35.27 -18.24
CA GLU A 467 48.31 -36.61 -18.03
C GLU A 467 49.74 -36.50 -17.44
N GLN A 468 49.92 -35.67 -16.40
CA GLN A 468 51.23 -35.60 -15.78
C GLN A 468 51.46 -36.97 -15.16
N ILE A 469 52.35 -37.73 -15.81
CA ILE A 469 52.95 -38.98 -15.38
C ILE A 469 52.98 -38.96 -13.85
N PRO A 470 52.36 -39.93 -13.17
CA PRO A 470 52.31 -39.93 -11.71
C PRO A 470 53.76 -39.85 -11.20
N THR A 471 54.14 -38.68 -10.70
CA THR A 471 55.29 -38.61 -9.81
C THR A 471 54.94 -39.54 -8.65
N VAL A 472 55.93 -40.33 -8.22
CA VAL A 472 55.83 -41.49 -7.30
C VAL A 472 55.08 -41.21 -5.96
N GLN A 473 54.62 -39.98 -5.73
CA GLN A 473 53.86 -39.52 -4.58
C GLN A 473 52.34 -39.36 -4.81
N ASP A 474 51.83 -39.34 -6.05
CA ASP A 474 50.39 -39.17 -6.36
C ASP A 474 49.78 -40.49 -6.88
N ASN A 475 49.51 -41.46 -6.00
CA ASN A 475 48.74 -42.69 -6.30
C ASN A 475 47.23 -42.42 -6.52
N PHE A 476 46.87 -41.27 -7.09
CA PHE A 476 45.49 -40.78 -7.10
C PHE A 476 45.00 -40.48 -8.53
N SER A 477 43.99 -41.24 -8.98
CA SER A 477 43.36 -41.01 -10.28
C SER A 477 42.33 -39.88 -10.19
N TYR A 478 42.68 -38.70 -10.69
CA TYR A 478 41.79 -37.55 -10.77
C TYR A 478 40.61 -37.76 -11.74
N GLN A 479 40.75 -38.70 -12.70
CA GLN A 479 39.71 -39.03 -13.68
C GLN A 479 38.57 -39.86 -13.06
N ALA A 480 38.86 -40.67 -12.04
CA ALA A 480 37.87 -41.51 -11.35
C ALA A 480 37.01 -40.75 -10.33
N LEU A 481 37.26 -39.45 -10.12
CA LEU A 481 36.55 -38.64 -9.14
C LEU A 481 35.11 -38.37 -9.55
N SER A 482 34.17 -38.69 -8.66
CA SER A 482 32.79 -38.22 -8.75
C SER A 482 32.71 -36.69 -8.67
N LYS A 483 31.61 -36.12 -9.16
CA LYS A 483 31.36 -34.67 -9.12
C LYS A 483 31.40 -34.11 -7.69
N SER A 484 30.77 -34.80 -6.72
CA SER A 484 30.85 -34.47 -5.30
C SER A 484 32.29 -34.49 -4.77
N GLN A 485 33.08 -35.52 -5.06
CA GLN A 485 34.48 -35.59 -4.61
C GLN A 485 35.34 -34.48 -5.22
N LYS A 486 35.08 -34.05 -6.47
CA LYS A 486 35.75 -32.89 -7.08
C LYS A 486 35.48 -31.62 -6.27
N LEU A 487 34.25 -31.39 -5.83
CA LEU A 487 33.91 -30.24 -4.96
C LEU A 487 34.59 -30.34 -3.58
N SER A 488 34.67 -31.54 -3.00
CA SER A 488 35.40 -31.76 -1.75
C SER A 488 36.89 -31.42 -1.89
N LEU A 489 37.50 -31.80 -3.02
CA LEU A 489 38.90 -31.47 -3.31
C LEU A 489 39.10 -29.96 -3.53
N VAL A 490 38.15 -29.29 -4.18
CA VAL A 490 38.16 -27.82 -4.30
C VAL A 490 38.16 -27.17 -2.91
N LEU A 491 37.25 -27.59 -2.02
CA LEU A 491 37.20 -27.11 -0.65
C LEU A 491 38.53 -27.32 0.08
N TYR A 492 39.15 -28.49 -0.08
CA TYR A 492 40.47 -28.78 0.48
C TYR A 492 41.54 -27.82 -0.05
N LEU A 493 41.60 -27.58 -1.37
CA LEU A 493 42.59 -26.67 -1.97
C LEU A 493 42.39 -25.22 -1.51
N LEU A 494 41.14 -24.79 -1.31
CA LEU A 494 40.82 -23.46 -0.80
C LEU A 494 41.33 -23.28 0.64
N GLU A 495 41.10 -24.27 1.51
CA GLU A 495 41.42 -24.16 2.94
C GLU A 495 42.85 -24.61 3.30
N LYS A 496 43.51 -25.42 2.47
CA LYS A 496 44.91 -25.85 2.69
C LYS A 496 45.85 -24.65 2.89
N LYS A 497 45.66 -23.58 2.12
CA LYS A 497 46.46 -22.34 2.22
C LYS A 497 46.20 -21.56 3.52
N HIS A 498 45.07 -21.83 4.17
CA HIS A 498 44.60 -21.14 5.36
C HIS A 498 44.57 -22.03 6.60
N TYR A 499 45.25 -23.18 6.56
CA TYR A 499 45.30 -24.14 7.67
C TYR A 499 43.91 -24.52 8.21
N PHE A 500 42.90 -24.59 7.34
CA PHE A 500 41.51 -24.92 7.71
C PHE A 500 40.88 -23.98 8.74
N SER A 501 41.36 -22.73 8.82
CA SER A 501 40.82 -21.71 9.71
C SER A 501 39.49 -21.10 9.24
N GLY A 502 39.05 -21.38 8.01
CA GLY A 502 37.89 -20.77 7.36
C GLY A 502 38.16 -19.38 6.78
N ASN A 503 39.40 -18.89 6.87
CA ASN A 503 39.79 -17.59 6.34
C ASN A 503 39.80 -17.54 4.80
N GLY A 504 39.65 -18.68 4.11
CA GLY A 504 39.57 -18.73 2.65
C GLY A 504 38.35 -18.00 2.07
N VAL A 505 37.33 -17.74 2.88
CA VAL A 505 36.12 -16.99 2.50
C VAL A 505 36.40 -15.51 2.17
N TRP A 506 37.47 -14.92 2.69
CA TRP A 506 37.76 -13.51 2.46
C TRP A 506 38.37 -13.25 1.08
N ALA A 507 37.85 -12.25 0.37
CA ALA A 507 38.26 -11.93 -1.00
C ALA A 507 39.65 -11.26 -1.09
N GLU A 508 40.17 -10.72 0.02
CA GLU A 508 41.45 -10.03 0.08
C GLU A 508 42.50 -10.89 0.80
N GLU A 509 43.31 -11.61 0.04
CA GLU A 509 44.73 -11.71 0.38
C GLU A 509 45.38 -10.46 -0.21
N LYS A 510 45.46 -9.36 0.55
CA LYS A 510 46.53 -8.40 0.26
C LYS A 510 47.81 -9.22 0.39
N ASN A 511 48.54 -9.41 -0.70
CA ASN A 511 49.87 -10.01 -0.71
C ASN A 511 50.76 -9.23 0.27
N LYS A 512 50.71 -9.62 1.55
CA LYS A 512 51.67 -9.18 2.55
C LYS A 512 52.89 -10.08 2.37
N GLY A 513 53.79 -9.72 1.46
CA GLY A 513 55.12 -10.35 1.47
C GLY A 513 56.00 -10.23 0.23
N SER A 514 55.46 -10.22 -0.99
CA SER A 514 56.31 -10.31 -2.20
C SER A 514 56.71 -8.96 -2.79
N ASP A 515 55.82 -7.96 -2.78
CA ASP A 515 56.04 -6.76 -3.61
C ASP A 515 56.95 -5.72 -2.94
N LYS A 516 57.27 -5.88 -1.65
CA LYS A 516 58.22 -4.99 -0.93
C LYS A 516 59.69 -5.40 -1.07
N LEU A 517 59.99 -6.58 -1.62
CA LEU A 517 61.36 -7.06 -1.82
C LEU A 517 61.90 -6.70 -3.22
N GLU A 518 61.04 -6.47 -4.20
CA GLU A 518 61.45 -6.03 -5.53
C GLU A 518 61.63 -4.50 -5.62
N GLU A 519 60.78 -3.69 -4.96
CA GLU A 519 60.98 -2.22 -4.92
C GLU A 519 62.27 -1.80 -4.21
N LYS A 520 62.75 -2.56 -3.22
CA LYS A 520 64.01 -2.26 -2.54
C LYS A 520 65.27 -2.62 -3.35
N LYS A 521 65.20 -3.55 -4.30
CA LYS A 521 66.35 -3.89 -5.16
C LYS A 521 66.54 -2.91 -6.31
N VAL A 522 65.45 -2.29 -6.78
CA VAL A 522 65.52 -1.29 -7.87
C VAL A 522 66.02 0.08 -7.37
N LEU A 523 65.71 0.46 -6.13
CA LEU A 523 66.17 1.71 -5.52
C LEU A 523 67.61 1.67 -4.99
N SER A 524 68.21 0.49 -4.78
CA SER A 524 69.62 0.35 -4.38
C SER A 524 70.60 0.24 -5.55
N SER A 525 70.11 0.28 -6.80
CA SER A 525 70.93 0.23 -8.02
C SER A 525 70.94 1.56 -8.80
N GLN A 526 70.47 2.65 -8.18
CA GLN A 526 70.48 4.01 -8.75
C GLN A 526 71.02 5.07 -7.78
N LEU A 527 71.82 4.65 -6.80
CA LEU A 527 72.82 5.45 -6.10
C LEU A 527 74.16 4.74 -6.28
#